data_AF-A0A7X8DDH2-F1
#
_entry.id   AF-A0A7X8DDH2-F1
#
_cell.length_a   1.000
_cell.length_b   1.000
_cell.length_c   1.000
_cell.angle_alpha   90.00
_cell.angle_beta   90.00
_cell.angle_gamma   90.00
#
_symmetry.space_group_name_H-M   'P 1'
#
loop_
_entity.id
_entity.type
_entity.pdbx_description
1 polymer ?
#
loop_
_entity_poly.entity_id
_entity_poly.type
_entity_poly.pdbx_seq_one_letter_code
_entity_poly.pdbx_strand_id
1 'polypeptide(L)'
;MGKSKLNIQAKLQTFSGAMMVPIILLVLVGFYVGIGAGLTNYVLPEGSIFATLINMLVSLGFMFMNNLQLWFAVAIAFTLAKKEKGWAAFAGVVMYMSLIAGIQSYAGAMGFNADSTTVEALVATGNYTEEAAMNFNALWGTSLGFFGYNMGIFSGIISGLVASWLHNRFVDTTFSAMFAFFQGTKFVIIMVTLVSIPLSVLTYYVWPYIGGALQSLTSIISSTGLFGTFLFGTADKMLLPFGIHHLIAFPIEYSAVGGTMEIDGVVYEGVRNIINGQAASADATGYITRNFTTGRVLFQLAGLPGAGLAFYKTARPENRKRLMSVLIPSILTLALVGISEPIEYTFLFVAPALYFLVYAPLCGLCYVVAEVFKISINGHALLFMIPNLFQPHKVHAMPLLFLLPLTFLVYYFVFRFIIVKFDLKTPGRAEEGDVKLMSKKEFKELKKGTAMGDLSGDSSATADDSLEARIIEALGGPDNIESVTACATRLRAQVKDGSLVAEDAEWQGYLEAIGVVRADENRSLQIIYGVRVGGILTKMKDILGLD
;
A
#
# COMPACT_ATOMS: atom_id res chain seq x y z
N MET A 1 -1.04 1.61 -31.62
CA MET A 1 -1.54 2.24 -30.38
C MET A 1 -1.32 1.42 -29.08
N GLY A 2 -0.69 0.22 -29.11
CA GLY A 2 -0.55 -0.65 -27.93
C GLY A 2 0.66 -0.39 -27.02
N LYS A 3 1.87 -0.17 -27.58
CA LYS A 3 3.12 -0.09 -26.78
C LYS A 3 3.20 1.08 -25.79
N SER A 4 2.61 2.25 -26.09
CA SER A 4 2.68 3.42 -25.18
C SER A 4 1.76 3.28 -23.96
N LYS A 5 0.56 2.70 -24.12
CA LYS A 5 -0.37 2.44 -23.00
C LYS A 5 0.18 1.39 -22.02
N LEU A 6 0.84 0.36 -22.54
CA LEU A 6 1.43 -0.73 -21.75
C LEU A 6 2.61 -0.25 -20.88
N ASN A 7 3.44 0.65 -21.39
CA ASN A 7 4.55 1.26 -20.65
C ASN A 7 4.04 2.15 -19.48
N ILE A 8 2.92 2.86 -19.69
CA ILE A 8 2.29 3.67 -18.63
C ILE A 8 1.76 2.79 -17.49
N GLN A 9 1.10 1.67 -17.82
CA GLN A 9 0.57 0.75 -16.81
C GLN A 9 1.69 0.14 -15.95
N ALA A 10 2.79 -0.30 -16.56
CA ALA A 10 3.95 -0.82 -15.83
C ALA A 10 4.55 0.25 -14.90
N LYS A 11 4.72 1.48 -15.39
CA LYS A 11 5.22 2.61 -14.58
C LYS A 11 4.30 2.95 -13.40
N LEU A 12 2.99 3.03 -13.63
CA LEU A 12 2.00 3.28 -12.56
C LEU A 12 2.02 2.19 -11.49
N GLN A 13 2.22 0.95 -11.90
CA GLN A 13 2.31 -0.18 -11.00
C GLN A 13 3.59 -0.19 -10.16
N THR A 14 4.74 0.08 -10.78
CA THR A 14 6.01 0.21 -10.04
C THR A 14 5.93 1.37 -9.05
N PHE A 15 5.34 2.50 -9.48
CA PHE A 15 5.10 3.64 -8.59
C PHE A 15 4.19 3.29 -7.41
N SER A 16 3.05 2.63 -7.67
CA SER A 16 2.15 2.19 -6.60
C SER A 16 2.81 1.19 -5.63
N GLY A 17 3.65 0.30 -6.15
CA GLY A 17 4.48 -0.59 -5.32
C GLY A 17 5.49 0.19 -4.45
N ALA A 18 6.09 1.24 -4.97
CA ALA A 18 7.00 2.11 -4.22
C ALA A 18 6.31 2.83 -3.06
N MET A 19 5.02 3.20 -3.22
CA MET A 19 4.23 3.78 -2.15
C MET A 19 3.88 2.78 -1.03
N MET A 20 4.12 1.46 -1.20
CA MET A 20 3.85 0.46 -0.18
C MET A 20 4.92 0.38 0.91
N VAL A 21 6.16 0.72 0.59
CA VAL A 21 7.30 0.57 1.51
C VAL A 21 7.12 1.38 2.81
N PRO A 22 6.63 2.64 2.80
CA PRO A 22 6.37 3.39 4.04
C PRO A 22 5.28 2.78 4.94
N ILE A 23 4.40 1.93 4.40
CA ILE A 23 3.24 1.40 5.15
C ILE A 23 3.67 0.48 6.28
N ILE A 24 4.81 -0.19 6.16
CA ILE A 24 5.30 -1.02 7.26
C ILE A 24 5.50 -0.18 8.53
N LEU A 25 5.90 1.09 8.38
CA LEU A 25 6.01 2.04 9.49
C LEU A 25 4.63 2.42 10.03
N LEU A 26 3.64 2.58 9.16
CA LEU A 26 2.26 2.90 9.52
C LEU A 26 1.56 1.77 10.31
N VAL A 27 1.92 0.52 10.05
CA VAL A 27 1.49 -0.61 10.89
C VAL A 27 2.02 -0.42 12.32
N LEU A 28 3.30 -0.05 12.47
CA LEU A 28 3.88 0.23 13.78
C LEU A 28 3.16 1.38 14.49
N VAL A 29 2.79 2.45 13.76
CA VAL A 29 2.01 3.57 14.32
C VAL A 29 0.73 3.08 14.97
N GLY A 30 -0.08 2.28 14.26
CA GLY A 30 -1.36 1.79 14.78
C GLY A 30 -1.20 0.94 16.04
N PHE A 31 -0.17 0.08 16.10
CA PHE A 31 0.12 -0.72 17.29
C PHE A 31 0.65 0.12 18.45
N TYR A 32 1.64 0.96 18.18
CA TYR A 32 2.34 1.74 19.22
C TYR A 32 1.41 2.78 19.83
N VAL A 33 0.70 3.53 19.00
CA VAL A 33 -0.26 4.53 19.47
C VAL A 33 -1.48 3.85 20.06
N GLY A 34 -2.07 2.89 19.37
CA GLY A 34 -3.33 2.27 19.78
C GLY A 34 -3.24 1.48 21.09
N ILE A 35 -2.25 0.59 21.22
CA ILE A 35 -2.03 -0.18 22.46
C ILE A 35 -1.39 0.71 23.51
N GLY A 36 -0.37 1.50 23.13
CA GLY A 36 0.38 2.33 24.07
C GLY A 36 -0.53 3.33 24.78
N ALA A 37 -1.34 4.08 24.04
CA ALA A 37 -2.27 5.04 24.62
C ALA A 37 -3.38 4.35 25.45
N GLY A 38 -3.85 3.18 25.02
CA GLY A 38 -4.82 2.41 25.79
C GLY A 38 -4.26 2.00 27.16
N LEU A 39 -2.99 1.58 27.20
CA LEU A 39 -2.32 1.24 28.44
C LEU A 39 -2.05 2.48 29.31
N THR A 40 -1.57 3.58 28.74
CA THR A 40 -1.17 4.77 29.51
C THR A 40 -2.34 5.58 30.02
N ASN A 41 -3.43 5.67 29.25
CA ASN A 41 -4.60 6.46 29.62
C ASN A 41 -5.53 5.71 30.60
N TYR A 42 -5.56 4.37 30.58
CA TYR A 42 -6.62 3.61 31.26
C TYR A 42 -6.14 2.45 32.15
N VAL A 43 -4.90 1.96 31.99
CA VAL A 43 -4.43 0.76 32.70
C VAL A 43 -3.31 1.07 33.68
N LEU A 44 -2.33 1.86 33.25
CA LEU A 44 -1.13 2.16 34.04
C LEU A 44 -1.36 3.41 34.91
N PRO A 45 -0.83 3.43 36.15
CA PRO A 45 -0.89 4.63 36.98
C PRO A 45 -0.16 5.80 36.33
N GLU A 46 -0.79 6.98 36.35
CA GLU A 46 -0.22 8.22 35.85
C GLU A 46 1.13 8.52 36.55
N GLY A 47 2.12 8.96 35.78
CA GLY A 47 3.46 9.28 36.29
C GLY A 47 4.33 8.06 36.66
N SER A 48 3.85 6.82 36.53
CA SER A 48 4.66 5.63 36.77
C SER A 48 5.75 5.43 35.71
N ILE A 49 6.88 4.83 36.09
CA ILE A 49 7.98 4.52 35.14
C ILE A 49 7.50 3.66 33.97
N PHE A 50 6.56 2.74 34.21
CA PHE A 50 5.96 1.92 33.15
C PHE A 50 5.11 2.77 32.20
N ALA A 51 4.29 3.70 32.71
CA ALA A 51 3.55 4.62 31.87
C ALA A 51 4.49 5.51 31.04
N THR A 52 5.60 5.99 31.62
CA THR A 52 6.64 6.73 30.89
C THR A 52 7.24 5.90 29.76
N LEU A 53 7.64 4.65 30.03
CA LEU A 53 8.22 3.75 29.02
C LEU A 53 7.23 3.42 27.89
N ILE A 54 5.95 3.23 28.20
CA ILE A 54 4.93 3.00 27.17
C ILE A 54 4.62 4.28 26.39
N ASN A 55 4.60 5.45 27.04
CA ASN A 55 4.47 6.72 26.34
C ASN A 55 5.62 6.97 25.37
N MET A 56 6.84 6.46 25.63
CA MET A 56 7.92 6.49 24.63
C MET A 56 7.55 5.72 23.35
N LEU A 57 6.84 4.59 23.45
CA LEU A 57 6.34 3.86 22.28
C LEU A 57 5.32 4.70 21.51
N VAL A 58 4.38 5.34 22.21
CA VAL A 58 3.40 6.26 21.61
C VAL A 58 4.11 7.40 20.87
N SER A 59 5.13 8.01 21.48
CA SER A 59 5.96 9.04 20.85
C SER A 59 6.68 8.54 19.59
N LEU A 60 7.20 7.31 19.59
CA LEU A 60 7.80 6.70 18.38
C LEU A 60 6.75 6.50 17.28
N GLY A 61 5.52 6.11 17.63
CA GLY A 61 4.40 6.03 16.69
C GLY A 61 4.13 7.40 16.04
N PHE A 62 4.00 8.45 16.83
CA PHE A 62 3.84 9.81 16.31
C PHE A 62 5.04 10.32 15.52
N MET A 63 6.27 9.91 15.86
CA MET A 63 7.44 10.25 15.06
C MET A 63 7.33 9.72 13.63
N PHE A 64 6.91 8.46 13.44
CA PHE A 64 6.70 7.94 12.09
C PHE A 64 5.59 8.67 11.35
N MET A 65 4.49 8.98 12.03
CA MET A 65 3.32 9.64 11.44
C MET A 65 3.58 11.11 11.08
N ASN A 66 4.25 11.86 11.95
CA ASN A 66 4.53 13.29 11.75
C ASN A 66 5.60 13.53 10.68
N ASN A 67 6.30 12.47 10.24
CA ASN A 67 7.36 12.55 9.23
C ASN A 67 7.04 11.71 7.98
N LEU A 68 5.75 11.46 7.70
CA LEU A 68 5.33 10.64 6.56
C LEU A 68 5.94 11.09 5.24
N GLN A 69 6.02 12.40 5.01
CA GLN A 69 6.59 12.99 3.79
C GLN A 69 8.03 12.51 3.56
N LEU A 70 8.85 12.49 4.61
CA LEU A 70 10.22 12.01 4.54
C LEU A 70 10.25 10.51 4.20
N TRP A 71 9.44 9.70 4.88
CA TRP A 71 9.39 8.26 4.63
C TRP A 71 8.97 7.94 3.19
N PHE A 72 7.98 8.66 2.66
CA PHE A 72 7.57 8.54 1.25
C PHE A 72 8.70 8.94 0.30
N ALA A 73 9.42 10.06 0.55
CA ALA A 73 10.54 10.48 -0.29
C ALA A 73 11.64 9.41 -0.38
N VAL A 74 12.05 8.89 0.78
CA VAL A 74 13.10 7.86 0.88
C VAL A 74 12.67 6.57 0.20
N ALA A 75 11.48 6.07 0.54
CA ALA A 75 10.97 4.81 0.03
C ALA A 75 10.77 4.82 -1.48
N ILE A 76 10.23 5.90 -2.03
CA ILE A 76 10.02 6.04 -3.47
C ILE A 76 11.36 6.13 -4.19
N ALA A 77 12.30 6.94 -3.67
CA ALA A 77 13.62 7.05 -4.26
C ALA A 77 14.37 5.72 -4.28
N PHE A 78 14.35 5.00 -3.15
CA PHE A 78 14.94 3.66 -2.99
C PHE A 78 14.32 2.65 -3.95
N THR A 79 13.00 2.57 -4.01
CA THR A 79 12.29 1.53 -4.76
C THR A 79 12.42 1.72 -6.27
N LEU A 80 12.39 2.98 -6.74
CA LEU A 80 12.47 3.32 -8.17
C LEU A 80 13.90 3.40 -8.71
N ALA A 81 14.91 3.39 -7.85
CA ALA A 81 16.30 3.35 -8.28
C ALA A 81 16.70 1.99 -8.87
N LYS A 82 17.43 2.03 -9.99
CA LYS A 82 17.90 0.85 -10.72
C LYS A 82 19.22 0.29 -10.17
N LYS A 83 20.07 1.13 -9.59
CA LYS A 83 21.38 0.81 -9.01
C LYS A 83 21.62 1.67 -7.78
N GLU A 84 22.60 1.33 -6.94
CA GLU A 84 23.07 2.19 -5.84
C GLU A 84 21.90 2.69 -4.96
N LYS A 85 20.99 1.78 -4.60
CA LYS A 85 19.69 2.14 -4.02
C LYS A 85 19.81 2.88 -2.68
N GLY A 86 20.86 2.58 -1.90
CA GLY A 86 21.18 3.32 -0.68
C GLY A 86 21.48 4.79 -0.96
N TRP A 87 22.24 5.10 -2.01
CA TRP A 87 22.50 6.47 -2.45
C TRP A 87 21.24 7.14 -3.00
N ALA A 88 20.36 6.40 -3.67
CA ALA A 88 19.08 6.95 -4.11
C ALA A 88 18.17 7.30 -2.93
N ALA A 89 18.11 6.45 -1.90
CA ALA A 89 17.39 6.72 -0.66
C ALA A 89 17.90 8.01 0.01
N PHE A 90 19.23 8.14 0.11
CA PHE A 90 19.87 9.36 0.60
C PHE A 90 19.56 10.59 -0.27
N ALA A 91 19.59 10.45 -1.59
CA ALA A 91 19.18 11.50 -2.53
C ALA A 91 17.71 11.91 -2.32
N GLY A 92 16.83 10.98 -1.96
CA GLY A 92 15.44 11.25 -1.57
C GLY A 92 15.32 12.15 -0.33
N VAL A 93 16.11 11.88 0.71
CA VAL A 93 16.20 12.75 1.91
C VAL A 93 16.65 14.15 1.51
N VAL A 94 17.77 14.24 0.79
CA VAL A 94 18.36 15.53 0.39
C VAL A 94 17.40 16.33 -0.49
N MET A 95 16.73 15.68 -1.44
CA MET A 95 15.74 16.32 -2.30
C MET A 95 14.56 16.85 -1.50
N TYR A 96 14.04 16.08 -0.54
CA TYR A 96 12.94 16.52 0.30
C TYR A 96 13.31 17.74 1.14
N MET A 97 14.45 17.67 1.85
CA MET A 97 14.92 18.79 2.67
C MET A 97 15.23 20.03 1.83
N SER A 98 15.83 19.86 0.65
CA SER A 98 16.16 20.99 -0.24
C SER A 98 14.91 21.62 -0.84
N LEU A 99 13.89 20.82 -1.17
CA LEU A 99 12.59 21.32 -1.64
C LEU A 99 11.89 22.15 -0.57
N ILE A 100 11.73 21.64 0.65
CA ILE A 100 11.03 22.38 1.71
C ILE A 100 11.81 23.63 2.15
N ALA A 101 13.15 23.55 2.22
CA ALA A 101 13.98 24.71 2.53
C ALA A 101 13.94 25.77 1.42
N GLY A 102 13.91 25.33 0.15
CA GLY A 102 13.77 26.23 -1.00
C GLY A 102 12.41 26.93 -1.03
N ILE A 103 11.32 26.21 -0.71
CA ILE A 103 9.98 26.79 -0.57
C ILE A 103 9.97 27.81 0.58
N GLN A 104 10.52 27.47 1.75
CA GLN A 104 10.61 28.41 2.87
C GLN A 104 11.33 29.70 2.48
N SER A 105 12.51 29.58 1.88
CA SER A 105 13.33 30.72 1.48
C SER A 105 12.59 31.61 0.48
N TYR A 106 11.97 31.01 -0.54
CA TYR A 106 11.24 31.74 -1.57
C TYR A 106 9.95 32.37 -1.01
N ALA A 107 9.18 31.64 -0.20
CA ALA A 107 8.00 32.17 0.47
C ALA A 107 8.33 33.36 1.38
N GLY A 108 9.43 33.27 2.13
CA GLY A 108 9.94 34.36 2.97
C GLY A 108 10.28 35.60 2.16
N ALA A 109 10.92 35.43 0.99
CA ALA A 109 11.19 36.54 0.07
C ALA A 109 9.89 37.18 -0.48
N MET A 110 8.80 36.42 -0.55
CA MET A 110 7.46 36.89 -0.93
C MET A 110 6.64 37.41 0.27
N GLY A 111 7.21 37.47 1.48
CA GLY A 111 6.56 38.00 2.69
C GLY A 111 5.76 36.98 3.51
N PHE A 112 5.84 35.69 3.19
CA PHE A 112 5.13 34.63 3.90
C PHE A 112 6.05 33.87 4.86
N ASN A 113 5.65 33.80 6.13
CA ASN A 113 6.30 33.04 7.18
C ASN A 113 5.26 32.53 8.20
N ALA A 114 5.71 31.82 9.24
CA ALA A 114 4.82 31.25 10.25
C ALA A 114 3.94 32.30 10.93
N ASP A 115 4.46 33.49 11.20
CA ASP A 115 3.72 34.56 11.88
C ASP A 115 2.74 35.27 10.92
N SER A 116 3.18 35.54 9.68
CA SER A 116 2.40 36.29 8.70
C SER A 116 1.25 35.49 8.06
N THR A 117 1.25 34.16 8.23
CA THR A 117 0.24 33.25 7.68
C THR A 117 -0.77 32.77 8.72
N THR A 118 -0.69 33.24 9.96
CA THR A 118 -1.74 33.00 10.99
C THR A 118 -3.06 33.62 10.56
N VAL A 119 -4.19 33.04 11.01
CA VAL A 119 -5.53 33.56 10.69
C VAL A 119 -5.66 35.00 11.17
N GLU A 120 -5.18 35.30 12.38
CA GLU A 120 -5.20 36.61 12.99
C GLU A 120 -4.39 37.63 12.18
N ALA A 121 -3.16 37.28 11.77
CA ALA A 121 -2.33 38.18 10.98
C ALA A 121 -2.94 38.46 9.59
N LEU A 122 -3.51 37.44 8.95
CA LEU A 122 -4.16 37.57 7.63
C LEU A 122 -5.39 38.46 7.69
N VAL A 123 -6.27 38.26 8.68
CA VAL A 123 -7.46 39.11 8.88
C VAL A 123 -7.04 40.55 9.21
N ALA A 124 -5.99 40.75 10.01
CA ALA A 124 -5.47 42.08 10.37
C ALA A 124 -4.98 42.88 9.15
N THR A 125 -4.63 42.25 8.03
CA THR A 125 -4.28 42.96 6.80
C THR A 125 -5.46 43.66 6.13
N GLY A 126 -6.70 43.29 6.48
CA GLY A 126 -7.92 43.77 5.82
C GLY A 126 -8.20 43.15 4.44
N ASN A 127 -7.31 42.26 3.95
CA ASN A 127 -7.42 41.64 2.63
C ASN A 127 -8.13 40.28 2.65
N TYR A 128 -8.32 39.68 3.83
CA TYR A 128 -8.92 38.35 3.99
C TYR A 128 -10.16 38.43 4.89
N THR A 129 -11.22 37.74 4.48
CA THR A 129 -12.27 37.33 5.41
C THR A 129 -11.72 36.26 6.34
N GLU A 130 -12.37 36.02 7.48
CA GLU A 130 -11.96 34.95 8.41
C GLU A 130 -11.89 33.57 7.73
N GLU A 131 -12.91 33.23 6.95
CA GLU A 131 -12.93 31.97 6.17
C GLU A 131 -11.78 31.91 5.15
N ALA A 132 -11.52 33.00 4.42
CA ALA A 132 -10.43 33.05 3.46
C ALA A 132 -9.06 32.95 4.15
N ALA A 133 -8.91 33.55 5.33
CA ALA A 133 -7.72 33.47 6.16
C ALA A 133 -7.49 32.04 6.69
N MET A 134 -8.54 31.35 7.15
CA MET A 134 -8.46 29.94 7.56
C MET A 134 -8.03 29.03 6.41
N ASN A 135 -8.66 29.19 5.23
CA ASN A 135 -8.30 28.41 4.04
C ASN A 135 -6.86 28.67 3.59
N PHE A 136 -6.41 29.94 3.65
CA PHE A 136 -5.04 30.29 3.30
C PHE A 136 -4.04 29.75 4.33
N ASN A 137 -4.31 29.90 5.63
CA ASN A 137 -3.49 29.36 6.71
C ASN A 137 -3.31 27.84 6.59
N ALA A 138 -4.37 27.11 6.24
CA ALA A 138 -4.33 25.65 6.06
C ALA A 138 -3.40 25.18 4.93
N LEU A 139 -3.03 26.06 3.99
CA LEU A 139 -2.03 25.75 2.97
C LEU A 139 -0.62 25.65 3.56
N TRP A 140 -0.38 26.22 4.75
CA TRP A 140 0.94 26.33 5.35
C TRP A 140 1.11 25.35 6.52
N GLY A 141 2.36 24.98 6.78
CA GLY A 141 2.71 24.11 7.88
C GLY A 141 4.22 24.05 8.10
N THR A 142 4.61 23.24 9.09
CA THR A 142 6.02 23.04 9.42
C THR A 142 6.36 21.57 9.30
N SER A 143 7.45 21.26 8.59
CA SER A 143 8.00 19.91 8.50
C SER A 143 9.51 19.93 8.69
N LEU A 144 10.03 19.05 9.54
CA LEU A 144 11.45 18.99 9.91
C LEU A 144 12.05 20.35 10.34
N GLY A 145 11.23 21.21 10.95
CA GLY A 145 11.62 22.56 11.36
C GLY A 145 11.61 23.60 10.24
N PHE A 146 11.22 23.22 9.02
CA PHE A 146 11.05 24.15 7.90
C PHE A 146 9.59 24.56 7.74
N PHE A 147 9.33 25.87 7.73
CA PHE A 147 8.04 26.46 7.43
C PHE A 147 7.83 26.53 5.91
N GLY A 148 6.70 26.02 5.43
CA GLY A 148 6.38 26.07 4.00
C GLY A 148 4.97 25.59 3.73
N TYR A 149 4.69 25.22 2.48
CA TYR A 149 3.40 24.65 2.16
C TYR A 149 3.20 23.29 2.85
N ASN A 150 2.03 23.12 3.47
CA ASN A 150 1.54 21.84 3.91
C ASN A 150 1.10 21.02 2.70
N MET A 151 2.01 20.16 2.27
CA MET A 151 1.81 19.32 1.09
C MET A 151 1.37 17.88 1.43
N GLY A 152 1.21 17.57 2.72
CA GLY A 152 1.03 16.19 3.19
C GLY A 152 2.03 15.23 2.52
N ILE A 153 1.62 14.00 2.24
CA ILE A 153 2.47 13.00 1.58
C ILE A 153 2.94 13.41 0.16
N PHE A 154 2.33 14.42 -0.49
CA PHE A 154 2.66 14.80 -1.86
C PHE A 154 4.05 15.39 -2.00
N SER A 155 4.54 16.17 -1.02
CA SER A 155 5.94 16.63 -1.05
C SER A 155 6.90 15.46 -1.02
N GLY A 156 6.58 14.42 -0.24
CA GLY A 156 7.37 13.19 -0.19
C GLY A 156 7.38 12.47 -1.53
N ILE A 157 6.21 12.31 -2.15
CA ILE A 157 6.05 11.69 -3.47
C ILE A 157 6.84 12.45 -4.54
N ILE A 158 6.68 13.78 -4.61
CA ILE A 158 7.39 14.63 -5.58
C ILE A 158 8.90 14.50 -5.38
N SER A 159 9.40 14.64 -4.15
CA SER A 159 10.82 14.54 -3.86
C SER A 159 11.38 13.17 -4.20
N GLY A 160 10.70 12.08 -3.83
CA GLY A 160 11.14 10.72 -4.16
C GLY A 160 11.15 10.44 -5.66
N LEU A 161 10.14 10.91 -6.40
CA LEU A 161 10.07 10.78 -7.85
C LEU A 161 11.22 11.52 -8.54
N VAL A 162 11.43 12.81 -8.21
CA VAL A 162 12.49 13.61 -8.84
C VAL A 162 13.87 13.09 -8.44
N ALA A 163 14.08 12.71 -7.17
CA ALA A 163 15.33 12.11 -6.72
C ALA A 163 15.63 10.80 -7.47
N SER A 164 14.66 9.89 -7.59
CA SER A 164 14.85 8.63 -8.33
C SER A 164 15.16 8.86 -9.81
N TRP A 165 14.51 9.86 -10.42
CA TRP A 165 14.74 10.21 -11.82
C TRP A 165 16.16 10.75 -12.02
N LEU A 166 16.60 11.69 -11.19
CA LEU A 166 17.96 12.23 -11.22
C LEU A 166 19.00 11.14 -10.96
N HIS A 167 18.76 10.28 -9.98
CA HIS A 167 19.63 9.16 -9.66
C HIS A 167 19.81 8.24 -10.85
N ASN A 168 18.71 7.74 -11.41
CA ASN A 168 18.76 6.85 -12.57
C ASN A 168 19.37 7.52 -13.82
N ARG A 169 19.33 8.85 -13.92
CA ARG A 169 19.87 9.61 -15.05
C ARG A 169 21.37 9.90 -14.93
N PHE A 170 21.87 10.09 -13.71
CA PHE A 170 23.19 10.65 -13.45
C PHE A 170 24.14 9.75 -12.64
N VAL A 171 23.68 8.63 -12.10
CA VAL A 171 24.48 7.72 -11.25
C VAL A 171 25.73 7.16 -11.93
N ASP A 172 25.74 7.02 -13.25
CA ASP A 172 26.87 6.52 -14.04
C ASP A 172 27.71 7.66 -14.69
N THR A 173 27.50 8.93 -14.29
CA THR A 173 28.22 10.09 -14.86
C THR A 173 29.68 10.07 -14.43
N THR A 174 30.60 10.19 -15.38
CA THR A 174 32.04 10.25 -15.14
C THR A 174 32.60 11.64 -15.49
N PHE A 175 33.70 12.02 -14.85
CA PHE A 175 34.40 13.28 -15.11
C PHE A 175 35.89 13.05 -15.38
N SER A 176 36.59 14.11 -15.83
CA SER A 176 38.05 14.09 -15.92
C SER A 176 38.69 13.93 -14.54
N ALA A 177 39.96 13.53 -14.50
CA ALA A 177 40.67 13.20 -13.26
C ALA A 177 40.59 14.29 -12.17
N MET A 178 40.62 15.57 -12.57
CA MET A 178 40.51 16.71 -11.64
C MET A 178 39.16 16.76 -10.90
N PHE A 179 38.07 16.29 -11.51
CA PHE A 179 36.72 16.34 -10.97
C PHE A 179 36.17 14.95 -10.60
N ALA A 180 37.00 13.91 -10.64
CA ALA A 180 36.59 12.52 -10.42
C ALA A 180 35.92 12.29 -9.05
N PHE A 181 36.24 13.10 -8.03
CA PHE A 181 35.58 13.05 -6.72
C PHE A 181 34.06 13.26 -6.81
N PHE A 182 33.60 14.11 -7.72
CA PHE A 182 32.19 14.48 -7.85
C PHE A 182 31.40 13.51 -8.74
N GLN A 183 32.02 12.46 -9.27
CA GLN A 183 31.38 11.57 -10.23
C GLN A 183 30.38 10.60 -9.59
N GLY A 184 29.53 10.00 -10.42
CA GLY A 184 28.54 9.01 -10.06
C GLY A 184 27.53 9.46 -9.00
N THR A 185 27.39 8.70 -7.92
CA THR A 185 26.40 8.98 -6.85
C THR A 185 26.55 10.36 -6.21
N LYS A 186 27.77 10.91 -6.14
CA LYS A 186 28.02 12.25 -5.60
C LYS A 186 27.47 13.33 -6.53
N PHE A 187 27.58 13.11 -7.85
CA PHE A 187 26.99 14.01 -8.84
C PHE A 187 25.48 14.07 -8.72
N VAL A 188 24.83 12.92 -8.44
CA VAL A 188 23.38 12.86 -8.20
C VAL A 188 22.98 13.80 -7.06
N ILE A 189 23.71 13.79 -5.93
CA ILE A 189 23.40 14.65 -4.78
C ILE A 189 23.53 16.14 -5.15
N ILE A 190 24.58 16.51 -5.91
CA ILE A 190 24.73 17.87 -6.42
C ILE A 190 23.53 18.24 -7.30
N MET A 191 23.17 17.39 -8.26
CA MET A 191 22.05 17.64 -9.16
C MET A 191 20.71 17.75 -8.44
N VAL A 192 20.49 16.95 -7.40
CA VAL A 192 19.30 17.04 -6.55
C VAL A 192 19.17 18.43 -5.93
N THR A 193 20.25 18.96 -5.34
CA THR A 193 20.22 20.30 -4.73
C THR A 193 20.01 21.40 -5.78
N LEU A 194 20.67 21.32 -6.94
CA LEU A 194 20.51 22.31 -8.01
C LEU A 194 19.10 22.31 -8.61
N VAL A 195 18.53 21.13 -8.84
CA VAL A 195 17.17 20.97 -9.40
C VAL A 195 16.10 21.37 -8.37
N SER A 196 16.38 21.24 -7.08
CA SER A 196 15.44 21.64 -6.02
C SER A 196 15.11 23.14 -6.06
N ILE A 197 16.02 24.00 -6.54
CA ILE A 197 15.80 25.46 -6.61
C ILE A 197 14.65 25.81 -7.55
N PRO A 198 14.72 25.52 -8.87
CA PRO A 198 13.60 25.79 -9.77
C PRO A 198 12.37 24.96 -9.40
N LEU A 199 12.53 23.75 -8.86
CA LEU A 199 11.40 22.94 -8.39
C LEU A 199 10.66 23.60 -7.21
N SER A 200 11.37 24.24 -6.29
CA SER A 200 10.78 24.97 -5.15
C SER A 200 9.98 26.17 -5.61
N VAL A 201 10.53 26.97 -6.53
CA VAL A 201 9.83 28.12 -7.12
C VAL A 201 8.59 27.66 -7.88
N LEU A 202 8.72 26.61 -8.70
CA LEU A 202 7.59 26.03 -9.42
C LEU A 202 6.52 25.53 -8.45
N THR A 203 6.91 24.77 -7.44
CA THR A 203 6.01 24.23 -6.42
C THR A 203 5.32 25.37 -5.68
N TYR A 204 6.03 26.47 -5.40
CA TYR A 204 5.45 27.61 -4.69
C TYR A 204 4.25 28.22 -5.42
N TYR A 205 4.32 28.35 -6.75
CA TYR A 205 3.22 28.89 -7.56
C TYR A 205 2.15 27.86 -7.89
N VAL A 206 2.53 26.59 -8.06
CA VAL A 206 1.61 25.53 -8.50
C VAL A 206 0.81 24.95 -7.33
N TRP A 207 1.41 24.82 -6.14
CA TRP A 207 0.80 24.15 -5.01
C TRP A 207 -0.55 24.75 -4.57
N PRO A 208 -0.74 26.07 -4.48
CA PRO A 208 -2.04 26.63 -4.10
C PRO A 208 -3.22 26.14 -4.96
N TYR A 209 -3.00 25.94 -6.27
CA TYR A 209 -4.02 25.40 -7.17
C TYR A 209 -4.30 23.92 -6.91
N ILE A 210 -3.24 23.15 -6.64
CA ILE A 210 -3.38 21.73 -6.24
C ILE A 210 -4.13 21.66 -4.92
N GLY A 211 -3.75 22.44 -3.91
CA GLY A 211 -4.42 22.54 -2.61
C GLY A 211 -5.90 22.87 -2.76
N GLY A 212 -6.26 23.87 -3.58
CA GLY A 212 -7.65 24.21 -3.87
C GLY A 212 -8.43 23.08 -4.57
N ALA A 213 -7.80 22.34 -5.48
CA ALA A 213 -8.40 21.18 -6.11
C ALA A 213 -8.61 20.02 -5.12
N LEU A 214 -7.64 19.79 -4.22
CA LEU A 214 -7.77 18.80 -3.14
C LEU A 214 -8.87 19.19 -2.18
N GLN A 215 -8.97 20.46 -1.78
CA GLN A 215 -10.04 20.97 -0.93
C GLN A 215 -11.42 20.78 -1.59
N SER A 216 -11.52 21.02 -2.90
CA SER A 216 -12.74 20.77 -3.67
C SER A 216 -13.09 19.29 -3.68
N LEU A 217 -12.10 18.41 -3.84
CA LEU A 217 -12.31 16.96 -3.76
C LEU A 217 -12.77 16.53 -2.37
N THR A 218 -12.16 17.04 -1.29
CA THR A 218 -12.60 16.80 0.09
C THR A 218 -14.05 17.25 0.29
N SER A 219 -14.41 18.41 -0.24
CA SER A 219 -15.79 18.93 -0.18
C SER A 219 -16.78 18.05 -0.95
N ILE A 220 -16.42 17.57 -2.14
CA ILE A 220 -17.24 16.62 -2.92
C ILE A 220 -17.40 15.29 -2.16
N ILE A 221 -16.30 14.73 -1.66
CA ILE A 221 -16.31 13.48 -0.90
C ILE A 221 -17.19 13.63 0.34
N SER A 222 -17.14 14.78 1.02
CA SER A 222 -17.93 15.05 2.21
C SER A 222 -19.42 15.31 1.90
N SER A 223 -19.73 16.00 0.81
CA SER A 223 -21.10 16.37 0.42
C SER A 223 -21.90 15.27 -0.28
N THR A 224 -21.23 14.29 -0.91
CA THR A 224 -21.90 13.18 -1.63
C THR A 224 -22.49 12.10 -0.73
N GLY A 225 -22.35 12.21 0.59
CA GLY A 225 -22.97 11.31 1.56
C GLY A 225 -22.64 9.82 1.28
N LEU A 226 -23.60 8.93 1.49
CA LEU A 226 -23.40 7.49 1.33
C LEU A 226 -23.02 7.08 -0.11
N PHE A 227 -23.39 7.87 -1.12
CA PHE A 227 -23.00 7.59 -2.51
C PHE A 227 -21.49 7.74 -2.70
N GLY A 228 -20.87 8.75 -2.08
CA GLY A 228 -19.40 8.90 -2.08
C GLY A 228 -18.70 7.70 -1.42
N THR A 229 -19.25 7.19 -0.32
CA THR A 229 -18.76 6.00 0.39
C THR A 229 -18.84 4.74 -0.49
N PHE A 230 -19.97 4.56 -1.18
CA PHE A 230 -20.14 3.47 -2.15
C PHE A 230 -19.12 3.55 -3.28
N LEU A 231 -18.97 4.74 -3.88
CA LEU A 231 -18.09 4.96 -5.02
C LEU A 231 -16.63 4.70 -4.63
N PHE A 232 -16.18 5.22 -3.48
CA PHE A 232 -14.84 4.95 -2.95
C PHE A 232 -14.62 3.45 -2.76
N GLY A 233 -15.50 2.77 -2.02
CA GLY A 233 -15.33 1.35 -1.70
C GLY A 233 -15.35 0.46 -2.95
N THR A 234 -16.14 0.83 -3.95
CA THR A 234 -16.17 0.16 -5.25
C THR A 234 -14.88 0.41 -6.03
N ALA A 235 -14.42 1.67 -6.10
CA ALA A 235 -13.21 2.06 -6.81
C ALA A 235 -11.95 1.42 -6.20
N ASP A 236 -11.84 1.37 -4.87
CA ASP A 236 -10.74 0.71 -4.15
C ASP A 236 -10.54 -0.73 -4.64
N LYS A 237 -11.66 -1.46 -4.81
CA LYS A 237 -11.63 -2.83 -5.33
C LYS A 237 -11.47 -2.91 -6.84
N MET A 238 -12.09 -2.03 -7.62
CA MET A 238 -11.89 -2.02 -9.07
C MET A 238 -10.43 -1.71 -9.47
N LEU A 239 -9.71 -0.93 -8.67
CA LEU A 239 -8.32 -0.53 -8.95
C LEU A 239 -7.27 -1.53 -8.44
N LEU A 240 -7.68 -2.49 -7.60
CA LEU A 240 -6.80 -3.49 -7.00
C LEU A 240 -6.12 -4.40 -8.04
N PRO A 241 -6.80 -4.95 -9.07
CA PRO A 241 -6.18 -5.77 -10.13
C PRO A 241 -5.00 -5.07 -10.81
N PHE A 242 -5.16 -3.76 -11.05
CA PHE A 242 -4.18 -2.92 -11.70
C PHE A 242 -3.06 -2.52 -10.75
N GLY A 243 -3.17 -2.81 -9.46
CA GLY A 243 -2.21 -2.46 -8.43
C GLY A 243 -2.17 -0.97 -8.13
N ILE A 244 -3.18 -0.18 -8.54
CA ILE A 244 -3.18 1.29 -8.43
C ILE A 244 -4.17 1.82 -7.39
N HIS A 245 -4.89 0.94 -6.68
CA HIS A 245 -5.83 1.33 -5.63
C HIS A 245 -5.20 2.18 -4.50
N HIS A 246 -3.92 2.00 -4.22
CA HIS A 246 -3.17 2.85 -3.29
C HIS A 246 -3.07 4.32 -3.72
N LEU A 247 -3.19 4.62 -5.03
CA LEU A 247 -3.22 6.00 -5.54
C LEU A 247 -4.46 6.76 -5.08
N ILE A 248 -5.56 6.06 -4.79
CA ILE A 248 -6.77 6.68 -4.25
C ILE A 248 -6.86 6.53 -2.72
N ALA A 249 -6.40 5.40 -2.18
CA ALA A 249 -6.51 5.14 -0.75
C ALA A 249 -5.57 6.02 0.07
N PHE A 250 -4.31 6.22 -0.32
CA PHE A 250 -3.34 6.95 0.51
C PHE A 250 -3.62 8.44 0.66
N PRO A 251 -4.05 9.16 -0.39
CA PRO A 251 -4.50 10.53 -0.19
C PRO A 251 -5.64 10.62 0.85
N ILE A 252 -6.60 9.69 0.84
CA ILE A 252 -7.69 9.68 1.83
C ILE A 252 -7.18 9.27 3.22
N GLU A 253 -6.30 8.28 3.31
CA GLU A 253 -5.78 7.78 4.58
C GLU A 253 -4.82 8.76 5.28
N TYR A 254 -4.00 9.51 4.52
CA TYR A 254 -2.83 10.24 5.06
C TYR A 254 -2.69 11.69 4.61
N SER A 255 -3.70 12.29 3.99
CA SER A 255 -3.69 13.72 3.64
C SER A 255 -5.05 14.37 3.85
N ALA A 256 -5.11 15.70 3.74
CA ALA A 256 -6.34 16.48 3.85
C ALA A 256 -7.48 16.06 2.90
N VAL A 257 -7.21 15.26 1.86
CA VAL A 257 -8.26 14.65 1.00
C VAL A 257 -9.25 13.80 1.82
N GLY A 258 -8.76 13.12 2.86
CA GLY A 258 -9.60 12.36 3.78
C GLY A 258 -10.30 13.18 4.86
N GLY A 259 -10.09 14.51 4.86
CA GLY A 259 -10.53 15.42 5.91
C GLY A 259 -9.43 15.72 6.93
N THR A 260 -9.74 16.68 7.81
CA THR A 260 -8.89 17.12 8.91
C THR A 260 -9.68 17.12 10.22
N MET A 261 -9.01 16.95 11.35
CA MET A 261 -9.61 17.04 12.68
C MET A 261 -8.58 17.56 13.67
N GLU A 262 -8.95 18.57 14.45
CA GLU A 262 -8.16 18.99 15.60
C GLU A 262 -8.48 18.10 16.81
N ILE A 263 -7.44 17.53 17.43
CA ILE A 263 -7.53 16.67 18.59
C ILE A 263 -6.41 17.08 19.54
N ASP A 264 -6.76 17.45 20.77
CA ASP A 264 -5.81 17.91 21.79
C ASP A 264 -4.87 19.04 21.29
N GLY A 265 -5.40 19.97 20.49
CA GLY A 265 -4.64 21.09 19.90
C GLY A 265 -3.74 20.72 18.72
N VAL A 266 -3.82 19.49 18.21
CA VAL A 266 -3.06 19.02 17.05
C VAL A 266 -4.02 18.74 15.89
N VAL A 267 -3.75 19.34 14.73
CA VAL A 267 -4.49 19.06 13.50
C VAL A 267 -3.96 17.78 12.85
N TYR A 268 -4.83 16.78 12.73
CA TYR A 268 -4.56 15.53 12.02
C TYR A 268 -5.20 15.53 10.63
N GLU A 269 -4.46 15.06 9.63
CA GLU A 269 -4.94 14.98 8.25
C GLU A 269 -5.04 13.54 7.74
N GLY A 270 -6.17 13.21 7.13
CA GLY A 270 -6.43 11.89 6.60
C GLY A 270 -6.98 10.95 7.66
N VAL A 271 -7.89 10.08 7.23
CA VAL A 271 -8.72 9.28 8.14
C VAL A 271 -7.90 8.37 9.06
N ARG A 272 -6.72 7.91 8.64
CA ARG A 272 -5.88 7.05 9.48
C ARG A 272 -5.18 7.85 10.57
N ASN A 273 -4.66 9.04 10.25
CA ASN A 273 -3.99 9.90 11.22
C ASN A 273 -4.99 10.43 12.25
N ILE A 274 -6.20 10.78 11.82
CA ILE A 274 -7.31 11.17 12.71
C ILE A 274 -7.62 10.05 13.71
N ILE A 275 -7.79 8.80 13.25
CA ILE A 275 -8.04 7.65 14.14
C ILE A 275 -6.89 7.45 15.13
N ASN A 276 -5.63 7.65 14.72
CA ASN A 276 -4.49 7.55 15.62
C ASN A 276 -4.48 8.67 16.67
N GLY A 277 -4.81 9.90 16.29
CA GLY A 277 -5.02 11.01 17.23
C GLY A 277 -6.13 10.71 18.24
N GLN A 278 -7.28 10.21 17.76
CA GLN A 278 -8.39 9.79 18.62
C GLN A 278 -8.02 8.62 19.53
N ALA A 279 -7.15 7.71 19.07
CA ALA A 279 -6.65 6.63 19.89
C ALA A 279 -5.72 7.13 21.02
N ALA A 280 -4.95 8.19 20.76
CA ALA A 280 -4.04 8.79 21.73
C ALA A 280 -4.73 9.66 22.78
N SER A 281 -5.74 10.43 22.37
CA SER A 281 -6.45 11.36 23.25
C SER A 281 -7.23 10.62 24.33
N ALA A 282 -7.09 11.04 25.60
CA ALA A 282 -7.90 10.49 26.69
C ALA A 282 -9.38 10.93 26.59
N ASP A 283 -9.62 12.12 26.02
CA ASP A 283 -10.92 12.79 25.94
C ASP A 283 -11.75 12.35 24.73
N ALA A 284 -11.12 11.75 23.71
CA ALA A 284 -11.84 11.22 22.57
C ALA A 284 -12.83 10.12 22.99
N THR A 285 -14.12 10.30 22.64
CA THR A 285 -15.20 9.39 23.02
C THR A 285 -15.47 8.30 21.98
N GLY A 286 -14.84 8.37 20.81
CA GLY A 286 -15.00 7.39 19.74
C GLY A 286 -14.09 7.69 18.56
N TYR A 287 -14.03 6.75 17.61
CA TYR A 287 -13.35 6.98 16.34
C TYR A 287 -14.29 7.62 15.29
N ILE A 288 -13.74 8.24 14.25
CA ILE A 288 -14.54 8.69 13.10
C ILE A 288 -15.24 7.51 12.40
N THR A 289 -16.54 7.67 12.13
CA THR A 289 -17.34 6.64 11.44
C THR A 289 -17.03 6.55 9.95
N ARG A 290 -17.03 7.70 9.26
CA ARG A 290 -16.78 7.78 7.81
C ARG A 290 -15.27 7.78 7.57
N ASN A 291 -14.65 6.65 7.84
CA ASN A 291 -13.20 6.49 7.81
C ASN A 291 -12.69 5.75 6.56
N PHE A 292 -13.56 5.45 5.60
CA PHE A 292 -13.23 4.75 4.35
C PHE A 292 -12.40 3.46 4.53
N THR A 293 -12.48 2.81 5.70
CA THR A 293 -11.74 1.57 6.00
C THR A 293 -12.60 0.50 6.69
N THR A 294 -13.56 0.86 7.54
CA THR A 294 -14.36 -0.11 8.33
C THR A 294 -15.19 -1.07 7.46
N GLY A 295 -15.63 -0.66 6.27
CA GLY A 295 -16.35 -1.53 5.33
C GLY A 295 -15.58 -2.80 4.97
N ARG A 296 -14.24 -2.75 5.06
CA ARG A 296 -13.36 -3.91 4.87
C ARG A 296 -13.64 -5.03 5.85
N VAL A 297 -14.00 -4.74 7.10
CA VAL A 297 -14.29 -5.76 8.11
C VAL A 297 -15.37 -6.73 7.64
N LEU A 298 -16.44 -6.21 7.01
CA LEU A 298 -17.56 -7.02 6.55
C LEU A 298 -17.15 -7.99 5.44
N PHE A 299 -16.52 -7.50 4.38
CA PHE A 299 -16.16 -8.38 3.28
C PHE A 299 -14.90 -9.21 3.55
N GLN A 300 -13.98 -8.77 4.42
CA GLN A 300 -12.78 -9.52 4.77
C GLN A 300 -13.07 -10.66 5.74
N LEU A 301 -13.86 -10.40 6.79
CA LEU A 301 -14.16 -11.41 7.83
C LEU A 301 -15.37 -12.29 7.50
N ALA A 302 -16.26 -11.86 6.60
CA ALA A 302 -17.48 -12.60 6.28
C ALA A 302 -17.76 -12.76 4.78
N GLY A 303 -17.66 -11.68 3.99
CA GLY A 303 -18.04 -11.73 2.57
C GLY A 303 -17.19 -12.70 1.74
N LEU A 304 -15.86 -12.51 1.74
CA LEU A 304 -14.92 -13.37 1.03
C LEU A 304 -14.90 -14.82 1.56
N PRO A 305 -15.04 -15.08 2.88
CA PRO A 305 -15.34 -16.42 3.38
C PRO A 305 -16.63 -17.03 2.82
N GLY A 306 -17.71 -16.24 2.71
CA GLY A 306 -18.97 -16.66 2.09
C GLY A 306 -18.81 -17.00 0.60
N ALA A 307 -18.07 -16.17 -0.13
CA ALA A 307 -17.68 -16.44 -1.52
C ALA A 307 -16.82 -17.71 -1.64
N GLY A 308 -15.87 -17.91 -0.71
CA GLY A 308 -15.07 -19.13 -0.60
C GLY A 308 -15.92 -20.39 -0.43
N LEU A 309 -16.95 -20.33 0.41
CA LEU A 309 -17.91 -21.43 0.54
C LEU A 309 -18.73 -21.65 -0.73
N ALA A 310 -19.09 -20.58 -1.45
CA ALA A 310 -19.76 -20.69 -2.74
C ALA A 310 -18.88 -21.39 -3.78
N PHE A 311 -17.59 -21.04 -3.86
CA PHE A 311 -16.62 -21.75 -4.70
C PHE A 311 -16.53 -23.23 -4.32
N TYR A 312 -16.37 -23.54 -3.04
CA TYR A 312 -16.31 -24.94 -2.57
C TYR A 312 -17.56 -25.76 -2.93
N LYS A 313 -18.75 -25.19 -2.74
CA LYS A 313 -20.03 -25.88 -3.02
C LYS A 313 -20.31 -26.03 -4.50
N THR A 314 -19.73 -25.18 -5.34
CA THR A 314 -19.92 -25.21 -6.80
C THR A 314 -18.78 -25.90 -7.53
N ALA A 315 -17.66 -26.18 -6.86
CA ALA A 315 -16.52 -26.93 -7.39
C ALA A 315 -16.85 -28.41 -7.63
N ARG A 316 -16.16 -28.99 -8.62
CA ARG A 316 -16.20 -30.43 -8.90
C ARG A 316 -15.67 -31.22 -7.70
N PRO A 317 -16.28 -32.35 -7.31
CA PRO A 317 -15.89 -33.12 -6.11
C PRO A 317 -14.39 -33.40 -6.00
N GLU A 318 -13.76 -33.77 -7.10
CA GLU A 318 -12.33 -34.07 -7.25
C GLU A 318 -11.42 -32.87 -6.92
N ASN A 319 -11.87 -31.66 -7.23
CA ASN A 319 -11.10 -30.42 -7.01
C ASN A 319 -11.29 -29.83 -5.61
N ARG A 320 -12.25 -30.30 -4.81
CA ARG A 320 -12.62 -29.68 -3.52
C ARG A 320 -11.49 -29.66 -2.51
N LYS A 321 -10.75 -30.76 -2.38
CA LYS A 321 -9.64 -30.87 -1.43
C LYS A 321 -8.52 -29.88 -1.78
N ARG A 322 -8.23 -29.79 -3.07
CA ARG A 322 -7.24 -28.89 -3.66
C ARG A 322 -7.64 -27.41 -3.54
N LEU A 323 -8.92 -27.11 -3.78
CA LEU A 323 -9.47 -25.78 -3.57
C LEU A 323 -9.39 -25.35 -2.09
N MET A 324 -9.76 -26.22 -1.14
CA MET A 324 -9.69 -25.92 0.29
C MET A 324 -8.29 -25.56 0.76
N SER A 325 -7.26 -26.21 0.23
CA SER A 325 -5.88 -25.94 0.62
C SER A 325 -5.34 -24.59 0.18
N VAL A 326 -5.99 -23.93 -0.80
CA VAL A 326 -5.69 -22.54 -1.17
C VAL A 326 -6.64 -21.58 -0.44
N LEU A 327 -7.94 -21.89 -0.40
CA LEU A 327 -8.93 -21.01 0.22
C LEU A 327 -8.68 -20.79 1.71
N ILE A 328 -8.37 -21.85 2.48
CA ILE A 328 -8.21 -21.74 3.94
C ILE A 328 -7.02 -20.81 4.29
N PRO A 329 -5.79 -21.01 3.78
CA PRO A 329 -4.69 -20.10 4.07
C PRO A 329 -4.95 -18.66 3.61
N SER A 330 -5.57 -18.46 2.44
CA SER A 330 -5.88 -17.14 1.92
C SER A 330 -6.93 -16.42 2.79
N ILE A 331 -7.98 -17.13 3.22
CA ILE A 331 -9.00 -16.58 4.14
C ILE A 331 -8.38 -16.27 5.51
N LEU A 332 -7.51 -17.12 6.04
CA LEU A 332 -6.82 -16.85 7.31
C LEU A 332 -5.91 -15.62 7.19
N THR A 333 -5.17 -15.50 6.10
CA THR A 333 -4.29 -14.34 5.84
C THR A 333 -5.11 -13.05 5.73
N LEU A 334 -6.22 -13.12 4.99
CA LEU A 334 -7.19 -12.05 4.86
C LEU A 334 -7.77 -11.63 6.22
N ALA A 335 -8.21 -12.57 7.04
CA ALA A 335 -8.83 -12.26 8.33
C ALA A 335 -7.83 -11.65 9.32
N LEU A 336 -6.60 -12.18 9.35
CA LEU A 336 -5.59 -11.75 10.31
C LEU A 336 -4.95 -10.41 9.93
N VAL A 337 -4.58 -10.24 8.65
CA VAL A 337 -3.72 -9.14 8.18
C VAL A 337 -4.43 -8.24 7.17
N GLY A 338 -5.62 -8.59 6.68
CA GLY A 338 -6.39 -7.75 5.77
C GLY A 338 -5.93 -7.79 4.31
N ILE A 339 -4.97 -8.66 3.98
CA ILE A 339 -4.45 -8.86 2.62
C ILE A 339 -5.43 -9.78 1.86
N SER A 340 -6.20 -9.21 0.93
CA SER A 340 -7.29 -9.89 0.20
C SER A 340 -6.89 -10.45 -1.17
N GLU A 341 -5.75 -10.02 -1.69
CA GLU A 341 -5.23 -10.38 -2.99
C GLU A 341 -5.16 -11.89 -3.23
N PRO A 342 -4.65 -12.73 -2.29
CA PRO A 342 -4.52 -14.16 -2.53
C PRO A 342 -5.85 -14.89 -2.74
N ILE A 343 -6.98 -14.35 -2.27
CA ILE A 343 -8.31 -14.93 -2.54
C ILE A 343 -8.98 -14.26 -3.75
N GLU A 344 -8.88 -12.93 -3.87
CA GLU A 344 -9.46 -12.18 -4.98
C GLU A 344 -8.91 -12.66 -6.33
N TYR A 345 -7.61 -12.94 -6.40
CA TYR A 345 -6.96 -13.40 -7.63
C TYR A 345 -7.39 -14.79 -8.06
N THR A 346 -7.94 -15.61 -7.16
CA THR A 346 -8.43 -16.94 -7.53
C THR A 346 -9.60 -16.86 -8.52
N PHE A 347 -10.43 -15.80 -8.47
CA PHE A 347 -11.60 -15.66 -9.33
C PHE A 347 -11.55 -14.44 -10.25
N LEU A 348 -10.77 -13.40 -9.91
CA LEU A 348 -10.63 -12.19 -10.71
C LEU A 348 -10.29 -12.49 -12.18
N PHE A 349 -9.31 -13.36 -12.42
CA PHE A 349 -8.80 -13.62 -13.77
C PHE A 349 -9.66 -14.62 -14.54
N VAL A 350 -10.33 -15.52 -13.81
CA VAL A 350 -11.13 -16.59 -14.41
C VAL A 350 -12.58 -16.15 -14.64
N ALA A 351 -13.08 -15.21 -13.83
CA ALA A 351 -14.40 -14.62 -13.96
C ALA A 351 -14.37 -13.09 -13.73
N PRO A 352 -13.78 -12.29 -14.63
CA PRO A 352 -13.66 -10.84 -14.47
C PRO A 352 -15.01 -10.14 -14.26
N ALA A 353 -16.07 -10.58 -14.95
CA ALA A 353 -17.41 -10.03 -14.76
C ALA A 353 -17.93 -10.21 -13.32
N LEU A 354 -17.67 -11.37 -12.70
CA LEU A 354 -18.00 -11.61 -11.29
C LEU A 354 -17.23 -10.67 -10.37
N TYR A 355 -15.98 -10.34 -10.71
CA TYR A 355 -15.19 -9.38 -9.95
C TYR A 355 -15.71 -7.95 -10.08
N PHE A 356 -15.75 -7.43 -11.31
CA PHE A 356 -16.00 -6.01 -11.55
C PHE A 356 -17.47 -5.63 -11.40
N LEU A 357 -18.41 -6.51 -11.77
CA LEU A 357 -19.84 -6.18 -11.78
C LEU A 357 -20.58 -6.61 -10.51
N VAL A 358 -19.99 -7.52 -9.72
CA VAL A 358 -20.64 -8.07 -8.52
C VAL A 358 -19.79 -7.83 -7.28
N TYR A 359 -18.58 -8.39 -7.23
CA TYR A 359 -17.74 -8.33 -6.03
C TYR A 359 -17.36 -6.89 -5.64
N ALA A 360 -16.83 -6.09 -6.57
CA ALA A 360 -16.39 -4.73 -6.27
C ALA A 360 -17.56 -3.82 -5.80
N PRO A 361 -18.73 -3.81 -6.46
CA PRO A 361 -19.91 -3.10 -5.95
C PRO A 361 -20.40 -3.61 -4.60
N LEU A 362 -20.38 -4.93 -4.33
CA LEU A 362 -20.72 -5.47 -3.01
C LEU A 362 -19.76 -4.99 -1.92
N CYS A 363 -18.47 -4.84 -2.24
CA CYS A 363 -17.51 -4.22 -1.33
C CYS A 363 -17.89 -2.75 -1.06
N GLY A 364 -18.24 -1.97 -2.10
CA GLY A 364 -18.78 -0.61 -1.94
C GLY A 364 -19.99 -0.55 -1.00
N LEU A 365 -20.93 -1.49 -1.13
CA LEU A 365 -22.08 -1.61 -0.23
C LEU A 365 -21.67 -1.95 1.21
N CYS A 366 -20.63 -2.76 1.42
CA CYS A 366 -20.10 -3.01 2.76
C CYS A 366 -19.60 -1.73 3.45
N TYR A 367 -18.98 -0.81 2.70
CA TYR A 367 -18.61 0.50 3.24
C TYR A 367 -19.83 1.33 3.61
N VAL A 368 -20.86 1.37 2.75
CA VAL A 368 -22.12 2.07 3.06
C VAL A 368 -22.78 1.50 4.29
N VAL A 369 -22.90 0.17 4.38
CA VAL A 369 -23.53 -0.51 5.52
C VAL A 369 -22.76 -0.20 6.81
N ALA A 370 -21.43 -0.26 6.79
CA ALA A 370 -20.63 0.10 7.96
C ALA A 370 -20.89 1.55 8.42
N GLU A 371 -21.00 2.50 7.48
CA GLU A 371 -21.29 3.90 7.80
C GLU A 371 -22.73 4.13 8.29
N VAL A 372 -23.72 3.47 7.68
CA VAL A 372 -25.13 3.55 8.08
C VAL A 372 -25.32 3.06 9.51
N PHE A 373 -24.69 1.93 9.85
CA PHE A 373 -24.74 1.35 11.19
C PHE A 373 -23.76 2.00 12.18
N LYS A 374 -23.10 3.10 11.78
CA LYS A 374 -22.19 3.87 12.63
C LYS A 374 -21.06 3.03 13.22
N ILE A 375 -20.56 2.06 12.46
CA ILE A 375 -19.46 1.20 12.89
C ILE A 375 -18.20 2.05 12.92
N SER A 376 -17.57 2.12 14.09
CA SER A 376 -16.41 2.96 14.34
C SER A 376 -15.39 2.21 15.18
N ILE A 377 -14.29 1.83 14.55
CA ILE A 377 -13.24 0.99 15.11
C ILE A 377 -11.88 1.42 14.57
N ASN A 378 -10.80 1.10 15.30
CA ASN A 378 -9.44 1.20 14.79
C ASN A 378 -9.02 -0.10 14.10
N GLY A 379 -8.61 -0.03 12.83
CA GLY A 379 -8.19 -1.19 12.04
C GLY A 379 -9.34 -1.94 11.36
N HIS A 380 -9.00 -2.83 10.43
CA HIS A 380 -9.99 -3.55 9.62
C HIS A 380 -9.72 -5.06 9.46
N ALA A 381 -8.64 -5.54 10.07
CA ALA A 381 -8.27 -6.96 10.17
C ALA A 381 -8.00 -7.30 11.63
N LEU A 382 -8.11 -8.58 12.00
CA LEU A 382 -8.10 -8.98 13.41
C LEU A 382 -6.86 -8.50 14.18
N LEU A 383 -5.65 -8.59 13.59
CA LEU A 383 -4.44 -8.10 14.26
C LEU A 383 -4.44 -6.57 14.41
N PHE A 384 -4.92 -5.84 13.42
CA PHE A 384 -4.98 -4.38 13.45
C PHE A 384 -6.14 -3.85 14.31
N MET A 385 -7.05 -4.73 14.74
CA MET A 385 -8.14 -4.40 15.66
C MET A 385 -7.77 -4.63 17.14
N ILE A 386 -6.59 -5.18 17.44
CA ILE A 386 -6.12 -5.38 18.82
C ILE A 386 -6.18 -4.08 19.66
N PRO A 387 -5.80 -2.89 19.15
CA PRO A 387 -5.94 -1.64 19.91
C PRO A 387 -7.33 -1.39 20.50
N ASN A 388 -8.39 -1.82 19.82
CA ASN A 388 -9.77 -1.66 20.29
C ASN A 388 -10.03 -2.37 21.63
N LEU A 389 -9.31 -3.47 21.91
CA LEU A 389 -9.46 -4.24 23.15
C LEU A 389 -8.98 -3.46 24.38
N PHE A 390 -8.06 -2.52 24.19
CA PHE A 390 -7.54 -1.66 25.26
C PHE A 390 -8.35 -0.38 25.43
N GLN A 391 -9.24 -0.07 24.49
CA GLN A 391 -10.05 1.16 24.49
C GLN A 391 -11.51 0.88 24.09
N PRO A 392 -12.21 -0.08 24.73
CA PRO A 392 -13.52 -0.54 24.27
C PRO A 392 -14.61 0.53 24.33
N HIS A 393 -14.46 1.56 25.16
CA HIS A 393 -15.39 2.69 25.25
C HIS A 393 -15.41 3.56 23.99
N LYS A 394 -14.33 3.57 23.19
CA LYS A 394 -14.26 4.29 21.91
C LYS A 394 -14.82 3.49 20.72
N VAL A 395 -15.18 2.23 20.95
CA VAL A 395 -15.42 1.24 19.91
C VAL A 395 -16.93 1.05 19.70
N HIS A 396 -17.41 1.37 18.50
CA HIS A 396 -18.77 1.11 18.09
C HIS A 396 -18.80 -0.05 17.10
N ALA A 397 -18.81 -1.28 17.64
CA ALA A 397 -18.72 -2.52 16.85
C ALA A 397 -19.94 -3.44 16.97
N MET A 398 -20.90 -3.14 17.86
CA MET A 398 -22.06 -4.01 18.12
C MET A 398 -22.83 -4.44 16.86
N PRO A 399 -23.05 -3.59 15.86
CA PRO A 399 -23.71 -4.00 14.63
C PRO A 399 -23.03 -5.17 13.89
N LEU A 400 -21.71 -5.36 14.07
CA LEU A 400 -20.98 -6.46 13.44
C LEU A 400 -21.49 -7.84 13.85
N LEU A 401 -22.12 -7.98 15.03
CA LEU A 401 -22.65 -9.26 15.51
C LEU A 401 -23.70 -9.87 14.56
N PHE A 402 -24.54 -9.03 13.95
CA PHE A 402 -25.52 -9.48 12.96
C PHE A 402 -25.11 -9.17 11.52
N LEU A 403 -24.29 -8.14 11.29
CA LEU A 403 -23.85 -7.80 9.93
C LEU A 403 -22.85 -8.81 9.38
N LEU A 404 -21.93 -9.36 10.18
CA LEU A 404 -21.01 -10.39 9.70
C LEU A 404 -21.73 -11.64 9.18
N PRO A 405 -22.63 -12.31 9.94
CA PRO A 405 -23.36 -13.46 9.41
C PRO A 405 -24.25 -13.08 8.22
N LEU A 406 -24.87 -11.90 8.22
CA LEU A 406 -25.65 -11.42 7.09
C LEU A 406 -24.79 -11.26 5.83
N THR A 407 -23.65 -10.56 5.92
CA THR A 407 -22.72 -10.37 4.80
C THR A 407 -22.20 -11.71 4.28
N PHE A 408 -21.90 -12.67 5.17
CA PHE A 408 -21.51 -14.02 4.78
C PHE A 408 -22.59 -14.69 3.92
N LEU A 409 -23.85 -14.66 4.37
CA LEU A 409 -24.98 -15.24 3.65
C LEU A 409 -25.21 -14.55 2.30
N VAL A 410 -25.20 -13.21 2.27
CA VAL A 410 -25.36 -12.43 1.04
C VAL A 410 -24.30 -12.82 0.02
N TYR A 411 -23.02 -12.79 0.41
CA TYR A 411 -21.94 -13.18 -0.50
C TYR A 411 -22.06 -14.64 -0.94
N TYR A 412 -22.36 -15.57 -0.03
CA TYR A 412 -22.54 -16.98 -0.37
C TYR A 412 -23.65 -17.18 -1.42
N PHE A 413 -24.84 -16.65 -1.18
CA PHE A 413 -25.98 -16.85 -2.07
C PHE A 413 -25.82 -16.10 -3.40
N VAL A 414 -25.32 -14.86 -3.38
CA VAL A 414 -25.08 -14.08 -4.61
C VAL A 414 -24.02 -14.76 -5.48
N PHE A 415 -22.86 -15.12 -4.90
CA PHE A 415 -21.81 -15.80 -5.66
C PHE A 415 -22.31 -17.14 -6.19
N ARG A 416 -22.92 -17.98 -5.34
CA ARG A 416 -23.43 -19.29 -5.78
C ARG A 416 -24.46 -19.14 -6.91
N PHE A 417 -25.38 -18.19 -6.78
CA PHE A 417 -26.40 -17.94 -7.80
C PHE A 417 -25.76 -17.55 -9.13
N ILE A 418 -24.89 -16.55 -9.14
CA ILE A 418 -24.23 -16.05 -10.36
C ILE A 418 -23.34 -17.15 -10.98
N ILE A 419 -22.58 -17.89 -10.18
CA ILE A 419 -21.73 -18.99 -10.64
C ILE A 419 -22.55 -20.07 -11.36
N VAL A 420 -23.65 -20.50 -10.76
CA VAL A 420 -24.50 -21.56 -11.33
C VAL A 420 -25.30 -21.04 -12.52
N LYS A 421 -25.85 -19.83 -12.43
CA LYS A 421 -26.72 -19.24 -13.47
C LYS A 421 -25.99 -19.01 -14.78
N PHE A 422 -24.72 -18.60 -14.72
CA PHE A 422 -23.91 -18.26 -15.89
C PHE A 422 -22.82 -19.29 -16.18
N ASP A 423 -22.83 -20.46 -15.51
CA ASP A 423 -21.80 -21.50 -15.57
C ASP A 423 -20.36 -20.96 -15.51
N LEU A 424 -20.10 -20.03 -14.59
CA LEU A 424 -18.78 -19.42 -14.47
C LEU A 424 -17.75 -20.48 -14.06
N LYS A 425 -16.58 -20.48 -14.71
CA LYS A 425 -15.47 -21.41 -14.43
C LYS A 425 -14.68 -21.03 -13.19
N THR A 426 -15.34 -20.65 -12.09
CA THR A 426 -14.68 -20.25 -10.84
C THR A 426 -13.75 -21.34 -10.28
N PRO A 427 -12.82 -21.00 -9.38
CA PRO A 427 -11.94 -21.95 -8.68
C PRO A 427 -12.58 -23.31 -8.37
N GLY A 428 -11.98 -24.38 -8.91
CA GLY A 428 -12.44 -25.76 -8.74
C GLY A 428 -13.54 -26.23 -9.71
N ARG A 429 -14.00 -25.40 -10.66
CA ARG A 429 -14.98 -25.77 -11.71
C ARG A 429 -14.39 -26.10 -13.08
N ALA A 430 -13.15 -25.68 -13.35
CA ALA A 430 -12.45 -25.98 -14.61
C ALA A 430 -12.16 -27.49 -14.77
N GLU A 431 -12.01 -27.93 -16.02
CA GLU A 431 -11.52 -29.28 -16.36
C GLU A 431 -10.00 -29.35 -16.05
N GLU A 432 -9.42 -30.56 -15.98
CA GLU A 432 -7.98 -30.71 -15.76
C GLU A 432 -7.18 -29.93 -16.81
N GLY A 433 -6.46 -28.89 -16.39
CA GLY A 433 -5.59 -28.09 -17.26
C GLY A 433 -5.58 -26.60 -16.96
N ASP A 434 -6.74 -26.00 -16.65
CA ASP A 434 -6.88 -24.53 -16.83
C ASP A 434 -6.76 -23.67 -15.57
N VAL A 435 -6.78 -24.23 -14.36
CA VAL A 435 -6.43 -23.48 -13.13
C VAL A 435 -5.85 -24.43 -12.08
N LYS A 436 -4.52 -24.44 -11.94
CA LYS A 436 -3.82 -25.29 -10.95
C LYS A 436 -3.74 -24.61 -9.57
N LEU A 437 -4.73 -24.83 -8.71
CA LEU A 437 -4.70 -24.38 -7.30
C LEU A 437 -3.94 -25.38 -6.39
N MET A 438 -2.61 -25.41 -6.35
CA MET A 438 -1.89 -26.46 -5.60
C MET A 438 -2.17 -26.52 -4.08
N SER A 439 -2.24 -27.73 -3.52
CA SER A 439 -2.41 -27.96 -2.08
C SER A 439 -1.09 -28.02 -1.29
N LYS A 440 -1.13 -27.64 0.00
CA LYS A 440 -0.01 -27.84 0.95
C LYS A 440 0.42 -29.30 1.11
N LYS A 441 -0.42 -30.27 0.73
CA LYS A 441 -0.12 -31.71 0.82
C LYS A 441 0.55 -32.24 -0.46
N GLU A 442 0.10 -31.79 -1.64
CA GLU A 442 0.83 -31.97 -2.92
C GLU A 442 2.23 -31.34 -2.85
N PHE A 443 2.36 -30.17 -2.20
CA PHE A 443 3.65 -29.52 -1.89
C PHE A 443 4.56 -30.35 -0.97
N LYS A 444 4.01 -31.19 -0.08
CA LYS A 444 4.79 -32.07 0.83
C LYS A 444 5.03 -33.47 0.26
N GLU A 445 4.13 -33.99 -0.57
CA GLU A 445 4.26 -35.30 -1.21
C GLU A 445 5.30 -35.27 -2.34
N LEU A 446 5.44 -34.15 -3.06
CA LEU A 446 6.61 -33.88 -3.94
C LEU A 446 7.95 -33.86 -3.19
N LYS A 447 7.95 -33.58 -1.88
CA LYS A 447 9.13 -33.63 -1.01
C LYS A 447 9.46 -35.03 -0.50
N LYS A 448 8.53 -36.00 -0.64
CA LYS A 448 8.71 -37.41 -0.26
C LYS A 448 8.91 -38.33 -1.46
N GLY A 449 8.46 -37.93 -2.65
CA GLY A 449 8.66 -38.67 -3.90
C GLY A 449 10.10 -38.65 -4.44
N THR A 450 10.98 -37.84 -3.85
CA THR A 450 12.42 -37.76 -4.17
C THR A 450 13.31 -38.40 -3.10
N ALA A 451 12.77 -39.37 -2.35
CA ALA A 451 13.57 -40.16 -1.40
C ALA A 451 13.30 -41.66 -1.57
N MET A 452 14.03 -42.29 -2.49
CA MET A 452 14.69 -43.57 -2.23
C MET A 452 15.74 -43.89 -3.30
N GLY A 453 16.99 -43.66 -2.91
CA GLY A 453 18.21 -44.25 -3.45
C GLY A 453 19.22 -44.11 -2.32
N ASP A 454 19.30 -45.15 -1.49
CA ASP A 454 20.18 -45.25 -0.33
C ASP A 454 21.64 -44.96 -0.74
N LEU A 455 22.33 -44.09 0.01
CA LEU A 455 23.70 -44.26 0.49
C LEU A 455 24.11 -43.01 1.28
N SER A 456 24.48 -43.27 2.54
CA SER A 456 25.30 -42.44 3.41
C SER A 456 26.33 -41.57 2.68
N GLY A 457 26.34 -40.26 2.96
CA GLY A 457 27.39 -39.37 2.49
C GLY A 457 27.14 -37.92 2.87
N ASP A 458 28.08 -37.36 3.60
CA ASP A 458 28.21 -35.96 4.01
C ASP A 458 28.31 -34.99 2.80
N SER A 459 28.08 -33.69 3.04
CA SER A 459 28.48 -32.51 2.24
C SER A 459 27.50 -31.83 1.27
N SER A 460 27.30 -30.52 1.56
CA SER A 460 27.07 -29.37 0.66
C SER A 460 25.96 -29.42 -0.41
N ALA A 461 24.83 -28.78 -0.12
CA ALA A 461 23.90 -28.30 -1.15
C ALA A 461 24.53 -27.11 -1.90
N THR A 462 24.82 -27.30 -3.19
CA THR A 462 25.28 -26.27 -4.12
C THR A 462 24.15 -25.28 -4.45
N ALA A 463 24.52 -24.05 -4.81
CA ALA A 463 23.61 -22.94 -5.11
C ALA A 463 22.71 -23.12 -6.36
N ASP A 464 22.81 -24.27 -7.04
CA ASP A 464 22.31 -24.50 -8.40
C ASP A 464 20.86 -25.03 -8.47
N ASP A 465 20.24 -25.36 -7.33
CA ASP A 465 18.89 -25.95 -7.29
C ASP A 465 17.88 -25.14 -6.45
N SER A 466 18.17 -23.85 -6.24
CA SER A 466 17.27 -22.95 -5.51
C SER A 466 16.02 -22.60 -6.33
N LEU A 467 14.89 -22.33 -5.68
CA LEU A 467 13.68 -21.85 -6.37
C LEU A 467 13.98 -20.59 -7.19
N GLU A 468 14.82 -19.73 -6.64
CA GLU A 468 15.17 -18.45 -7.23
C GLU A 468 16.01 -18.61 -8.51
N ALA A 469 16.93 -19.58 -8.54
CA ALA A 469 17.65 -19.95 -9.77
C ALA A 469 16.69 -20.48 -10.85
N ARG A 470 15.75 -21.34 -10.47
CA ARG A 470 14.74 -21.90 -11.38
C ARG A 470 13.79 -20.83 -11.93
N ILE A 471 13.44 -19.83 -11.12
CA ILE A 471 12.66 -18.66 -11.57
C ILE A 471 13.44 -17.84 -12.60
N ILE A 472 14.76 -17.66 -12.39
CA ILE A 472 15.61 -16.93 -13.34
C ILE A 472 15.68 -17.65 -14.68
N GLU A 473 15.89 -18.97 -14.65
CA GLU A 473 15.89 -19.81 -15.85
C GLU A 473 14.55 -19.75 -16.59
N ALA A 474 13.45 -19.87 -15.84
CA ALA A 474 12.10 -19.77 -16.39
C ALA A 474 11.74 -18.39 -16.99
N LEU A 475 12.48 -17.34 -16.63
CA LEU A 475 12.39 -16.03 -17.29
C LEU A 475 13.22 -15.96 -18.58
N GLY A 476 13.83 -17.06 -19.03
CA GLY A 476 14.74 -17.10 -20.18
C GLY A 476 16.21 -16.85 -19.81
N GLY A 477 16.56 -16.99 -18.53
CA GLY A 477 17.91 -16.80 -18.01
C GLY A 477 18.25 -15.35 -17.64
N PRO A 478 19.42 -15.13 -17.00
CA PRO A 478 19.85 -13.82 -16.48
C PRO A 478 19.85 -12.72 -17.55
N ASP A 479 20.35 -13.05 -18.75
CA ASP A 479 20.49 -12.10 -19.86
C ASP A 479 19.14 -11.65 -20.44
N ASN A 480 18.08 -12.42 -20.23
CA ASN A 480 16.74 -12.06 -20.68
C ASN A 480 16.04 -11.11 -19.70
N ILE A 481 16.47 -11.02 -18.44
CA ILE A 481 15.82 -10.20 -17.41
C ILE A 481 16.28 -8.74 -17.52
N GLU A 482 15.38 -7.83 -17.89
CA GLU A 482 15.65 -6.39 -17.87
C GLU A 482 15.48 -5.78 -16.47
N SER A 483 14.46 -6.24 -15.74
CA SER A 483 14.25 -5.82 -14.36
C SER A 483 13.42 -6.84 -13.61
N VAL A 484 13.73 -7.02 -12.33
CA VAL A 484 12.92 -7.79 -11.40
C VAL A 484 12.68 -6.97 -10.14
N THR A 485 11.42 -6.80 -9.77
CA THR A 485 10.98 -6.09 -8.56
C THR A 485 9.87 -6.88 -7.88
N ALA A 486 9.43 -6.46 -6.70
CA ALA A 486 8.30 -7.08 -6.02
C ALA A 486 7.42 -6.01 -5.39
N CYS A 487 6.11 -6.27 -5.36
CA CYS A 487 5.19 -5.60 -4.45
C CYS A 487 4.92 -6.50 -3.24
N ALA A 488 3.89 -6.22 -2.44
CA ALA A 488 3.58 -7.01 -1.24
C ALA A 488 3.32 -8.51 -1.54
N THR A 489 2.79 -8.85 -2.72
CA THR A 489 2.36 -10.22 -3.04
C THR A 489 2.81 -10.75 -4.40
N ARG A 490 3.47 -9.94 -5.24
CA ARG A 490 3.81 -10.33 -6.63
C ARG A 490 5.23 -9.94 -7.02
N LEU A 491 5.92 -10.87 -7.64
CA LEU A 491 7.20 -10.67 -8.32
C LEU A 491 6.87 -10.10 -9.70
N ARG A 492 7.51 -8.99 -10.06
CA ARG A 492 7.29 -8.26 -11.31
C ARG A 492 8.57 -8.38 -12.11
N ALA A 493 8.52 -9.10 -13.23
CA ALA A 493 9.65 -9.26 -14.13
C ALA A 493 9.36 -8.58 -15.47
N GLN A 494 10.34 -7.84 -15.97
CA GLN A 494 10.39 -7.35 -17.34
C GLN A 494 11.51 -8.12 -18.04
N VAL A 495 11.20 -8.72 -19.19
CA VAL A 495 12.16 -9.49 -19.98
C VAL A 495 12.30 -8.94 -21.39
N LYS A 496 13.45 -9.19 -22.03
CA LYS A 496 13.76 -8.72 -23.38
C LYS A 496 12.95 -9.47 -24.43
N ASP A 497 12.84 -10.79 -24.28
CA ASP A 497 12.13 -11.69 -25.18
C ASP A 497 11.14 -12.56 -24.39
N GLY A 498 9.84 -12.36 -24.66
CA GLY A 498 8.75 -13.09 -24.01
C GLY A 498 8.60 -14.54 -24.49
N SER A 499 9.23 -14.91 -25.62
CA SER A 499 9.18 -16.27 -26.15
C SER A 499 10.07 -17.25 -25.38
N LEU A 500 11.08 -16.73 -24.66
CA LEU A 500 11.99 -17.51 -23.82
C LEU A 500 11.40 -17.79 -22.42
N VAL A 501 10.23 -17.23 -22.12
CA VAL A 501 9.63 -17.35 -20.79
C VAL A 501 8.78 -18.62 -20.72
N ALA A 502 9.08 -19.45 -19.72
CA ALA A 502 8.37 -20.70 -19.41
C ALA A 502 6.85 -20.52 -19.38
N GLU A 503 6.10 -21.58 -19.69
CA GLU A 503 4.63 -21.58 -19.74
C GLU A 503 3.97 -21.43 -18.37
N ASP A 504 2.74 -20.90 -18.30
CA ASP A 504 2.03 -20.65 -17.03
C ASP A 504 1.87 -21.90 -16.14
N ALA A 505 1.80 -23.08 -16.76
CA ALA A 505 1.73 -24.36 -16.07
C ALA A 505 3.01 -24.66 -15.26
N GLU A 506 4.16 -24.21 -15.73
CA GLU A 506 5.45 -24.40 -15.07
C GLU A 506 5.61 -23.43 -13.90
N TRP A 507 5.19 -22.18 -14.11
CA TRP A 507 5.10 -21.17 -13.06
C TRP A 507 4.25 -21.62 -11.87
N GLN A 508 3.06 -22.12 -12.15
CA GLN A 508 2.11 -22.53 -11.12
C GLN A 508 2.40 -23.92 -10.53
N GLY A 509 3.30 -24.68 -11.17
CA GLY A 509 3.72 -26.01 -10.74
C GLY A 509 5.07 -25.96 -10.04
N TYR A 510 6.12 -26.14 -10.84
CA TYR A 510 7.49 -26.32 -10.38
C TYR A 510 8.10 -25.06 -9.74
N LEU A 511 7.64 -23.88 -10.16
CA LEU A 511 8.13 -22.58 -9.69
C LEU A 511 7.25 -21.97 -8.59
N GLU A 512 6.29 -22.73 -8.05
CA GLU A 512 5.51 -22.41 -6.85
C GLU A 512 4.68 -21.11 -6.89
N ALA A 513 4.36 -20.56 -8.08
CA ALA A 513 3.54 -19.37 -8.20
C ALA A 513 2.04 -19.67 -7.97
N ILE A 514 1.33 -18.74 -7.31
CA ILE A 514 -0.13 -18.78 -7.13
C ILE A 514 -0.84 -18.46 -8.45
N GLY A 515 -0.21 -17.65 -9.30
CA GLY A 515 -0.72 -17.27 -10.61
C GLY A 515 0.28 -16.39 -11.36
N VAL A 516 0.08 -16.28 -12.66
CA VAL A 516 0.93 -15.44 -13.54
C VAL A 516 0.01 -14.53 -14.33
N VAL A 517 0.39 -13.25 -14.43
CA VAL A 517 -0.25 -12.30 -15.32
C VAL A 517 0.78 -11.86 -16.34
N ARG A 518 0.48 -12.07 -17.63
CA ARG A 518 1.35 -11.67 -18.73
C ARG A 518 0.79 -10.43 -19.43
N ALA A 519 1.69 -9.56 -19.84
CA ALA A 519 1.40 -8.41 -20.67
C ALA A 519 2.57 -8.17 -21.65
N ASP A 520 2.33 -7.33 -22.66
CA ASP A 520 3.33 -6.95 -23.67
C ASP A 520 3.99 -8.16 -24.37
N GLU A 521 3.18 -9.03 -24.99
CA GLU A 521 3.69 -10.19 -25.74
C GLU A 521 4.62 -11.08 -24.88
N ASN A 522 4.20 -11.36 -23.64
CA ASN A 522 4.96 -12.10 -22.62
C ASN A 522 6.26 -11.42 -22.11
N ARG A 523 6.52 -10.15 -22.47
CA ARG A 523 7.70 -9.40 -21.99
C ARG A 523 7.52 -8.78 -20.61
N SER A 524 6.30 -8.70 -20.10
CA SER A 524 6.01 -8.23 -18.74
C SER A 524 5.22 -9.27 -17.96
N LEU A 525 5.78 -9.75 -16.86
CA LEU A 525 5.21 -10.78 -16.02
C LEU A 525 4.94 -10.26 -14.60
N GLN A 526 3.77 -10.60 -14.07
CA GLN A 526 3.50 -10.54 -12.63
C GLN A 526 3.23 -11.93 -12.11
N ILE A 527 4.17 -12.46 -11.34
CA ILE A 527 4.12 -13.80 -10.78
C ILE A 527 3.72 -13.66 -9.30
N ILE A 528 2.57 -14.22 -8.95
CA ILE A 528 1.94 -14.04 -7.64
C ILE A 528 2.55 -15.06 -6.67
N TYR A 529 3.28 -14.61 -5.67
CA TYR A 529 3.89 -15.48 -4.65
C TYR A 529 3.31 -15.28 -3.25
N GLY A 530 2.47 -14.26 -3.05
CA GLY A 530 2.02 -13.85 -1.72
C GLY A 530 3.15 -13.18 -0.92
N VAL A 531 3.00 -13.13 0.41
CA VAL A 531 3.91 -12.38 1.30
C VAL A 531 5.37 -12.83 1.29
N ARG A 532 5.67 -14.03 0.76
CA ARG A 532 7.04 -14.55 0.58
C ARG A 532 7.81 -13.93 -0.59
N VAL A 533 7.14 -13.12 -1.42
CA VAL A 533 7.74 -12.55 -2.63
C VAL A 533 8.98 -11.68 -2.33
N GLY A 534 9.00 -10.97 -1.21
CA GLY A 534 10.14 -10.14 -0.81
C GLY A 534 11.41 -10.97 -0.68
N GLY A 535 11.34 -12.11 0.00
CA GLY A 535 12.47 -13.02 0.16
C GLY A 535 12.92 -13.69 -1.14
N ILE A 536 11.98 -14.02 -2.03
CA ILE A 536 12.28 -14.54 -3.37
C ILE A 536 13.06 -13.50 -4.18
N LEU A 537 12.58 -12.25 -4.20
CA LEU A 537 13.26 -11.17 -4.91
C LEU A 537 14.69 -10.96 -4.39
N THR A 538 14.88 -10.92 -3.08
CA THR A 538 16.21 -10.73 -2.47
C THR A 538 17.19 -11.79 -2.95
N LYS A 539 16.82 -13.07 -2.86
CA LYS A 539 17.70 -14.16 -3.27
C LYS A 539 17.91 -14.23 -4.79
N MET A 540 16.89 -13.91 -5.59
CA MET A 540 17.07 -13.78 -7.04
C MET A 540 18.09 -12.69 -7.38
N LYS A 541 18.02 -11.55 -6.70
CA LYS A 541 18.96 -10.45 -6.86
C LYS A 541 20.39 -10.87 -6.49
N ASP A 542 20.55 -11.62 -5.40
CA ASP A 542 21.84 -12.18 -4.99
C ASP A 542 22.43 -13.08 -6.10
N ILE A 543 21.60 -13.95 -6.71
CA ILE A 543 22.01 -14.83 -7.81
C ILE A 543 22.35 -14.04 -9.08
N LEU A 544 21.60 -12.99 -9.38
CA LEU A 544 21.80 -12.14 -10.56
C LEU A 544 22.94 -11.12 -10.38
N GLY A 545 23.52 -11.00 -9.19
CA GLY A 545 24.49 -9.95 -8.87
C GLY A 545 23.91 -8.53 -9.00
N LEU A 546 22.63 -8.35 -8.64
CA LEU A 546 21.91 -7.08 -8.73
C LEU A 546 21.69 -6.49 -7.33
N ASP A 547 22.17 -5.27 -7.08
CA ASP A 547 21.91 -4.53 -5.82
C ASP A 547 20.46 -4.00 -5.68
#